data_AF-A0A352EVS1-F1
#
_entry.id   AF-A0A352EVS1-F1
#
_cell.length_a   1.000
_cell.length_b   1.000
_cell.length_c   1.000
_cell.angle_alpha   90.00
_cell.angle_beta   90.00
_cell.angle_gamma   90.00
#
_symmetry.space_group_name_H-M   'P 1'
#
loop_
_entity.id
_entity.type
_entity.pdbx_description
1 polymer ?
#
loop_
_entity_poly.entity_id
_entity_poly.type
_entity_poly.pdbx_seq_one_letter_code
_entity_poly.pdbx_strand_id
1 'polypeptide(L)'
;MRIKQIITPLSYSFAVFIAAIGVFALPELNRSIGRTSVVSAATNSAASPASDSIAIYSWNLSDGGQPLISLPDHVGAGVDLSLSYSLDQFEFPLFQSVYYNQSARKYILMVIAKQGRRAQFLDLKTQPQSGAGAELNFSESGRNKLLKTKEGTVYTFATLGDGELHCSQIKDRNGLIINLHYNLQASLAQIDDVSGRRIEFSYTDDYVSAITQTWGPSAIKKQTWAITDDRTLIAQPIVSSSSTALVAKHIPSNATKPGYTAQMAADDLTLAAIFGGPGAVAAANGFEPTQLGNQYPLYRGDLIGDDGVLRRGHLSFAMHLYGNANGTGESPLYVPAGFTSHSSVPTPTDAAVLFYYPRLGRLTNVTLAVFHVADFQLSDEGARVRIGNIGGPGGSIGTYKHSHIEFYRGDTGGLPSLAARSCLRIDPATVFEATQEAIARAGTAQSDRGGY
;
A
#
# COMPACT_ATOMS: atom_id res chain seq x y z
N MET A 1 42.55 -2.83 -50.47
CA MET A 1 41.67 -3.73 -51.26
C MET A 1 40.24 -3.46 -50.79
N ARG A 2 39.64 -2.29 -51.09
CA ARG A 2 38.79 -1.92 -52.24
C ARG A 2 37.63 -2.88 -52.55
N ILE A 3 36.41 -2.30 -52.53
CA ILE A 3 35.15 -2.65 -53.27
C ILE A 3 34.25 -3.65 -52.50
N LYS A 4 32.94 -3.48 -52.28
CA LYS A 4 31.87 -2.61 -52.84
C LYS A 4 30.68 -2.52 -51.86
N GLN A 5 30.05 -1.35 -51.77
CA GLN A 5 28.65 -1.17 -51.34
C GLN A 5 27.70 -1.75 -52.40
N ILE A 6 26.57 -2.33 -51.97
CA ILE A 6 25.38 -2.52 -52.80
C ILE A 6 24.19 -1.93 -52.02
N ILE A 7 23.58 -0.91 -52.62
CA ILE A 7 22.30 -0.32 -52.26
C ILE A 7 21.27 -0.90 -53.25
N THR A 8 20.10 -1.32 -52.76
CA THR A 8 18.90 -1.54 -53.58
C THR A 8 17.70 -0.87 -52.92
N PRO A 9 16.87 -0.12 -53.66
CA PRO A 9 15.65 0.50 -53.13
C PRO A 9 14.44 -0.43 -53.33
N LEU A 10 13.46 -0.37 -52.41
CA LEU A 10 12.11 -0.86 -52.68
C LEU A 10 11.16 0.33 -52.86
N SER A 11 10.72 0.48 -54.10
CA SER A 11 9.64 1.37 -54.51
C SER A 11 8.31 0.62 -54.36
N TYR A 12 7.30 1.24 -53.75
CA TYR A 12 5.91 0.88 -53.99
C TYR A 12 5.11 2.17 -54.25
N SER A 13 4.57 2.24 -55.46
CA SER A 13 3.51 3.14 -55.92
C SER A 13 2.41 2.27 -56.54
N PHE A 14 1.25 2.87 -56.76
CA PHE A 14 -0.07 2.33 -57.20
C PHE A 14 -1.03 2.04 -56.04
N ALA A 15 -2.29 2.45 -56.05
CA ALA A 15 -3.08 3.20 -57.02
C ALA A 15 -4.26 3.89 -56.33
N VAL A 16 -4.67 5.01 -56.92
CA VAL A 16 -5.91 5.73 -56.67
C VAL A 16 -7.08 4.94 -57.29
N PHE A 17 -8.18 4.79 -56.55
CA PHE A 17 -9.50 4.56 -57.13
C PHE A 17 -10.48 5.61 -56.59
N ILE A 18 -10.98 6.43 -57.51
CA ILE A 18 -12.12 7.32 -57.33
C ILE A 18 -13.35 6.57 -57.83
N ALA A 19 -14.37 6.43 -56.99
CA ALA A 19 -15.74 6.24 -57.44
C ALA A 19 -16.66 6.99 -56.47
N ALA A 20 -17.51 7.83 -57.04
CA ALA A 20 -18.36 8.78 -56.36
C ALA A 20 -19.83 8.35 -56.41
N ILE A 21 -20.59 8.94 -55.48
CA ILE A 21 -22.05 9.19 -55.46
C ILE A 21 -22.92 8.11 -54.77
N GLY A 22 -23.46 8.52 -53.63
CA GLY A 22 -24.62 7.95 -52.96
C GLY A 22 -25.08 8.89 -51.84
N VAL A 23 -25.86 9.91 -52.18
CA VAL A 23 -26.49 10.88 -51.28
C VAL A 23 -27.49 10.17 -50.38
N PHE A 24 -27.34 10.23 -49.05
CA PHE A 24 -28.46 10.19 -48.09
C PHE A 24 -28.09 10.90 -46.77
N ALA A 25 -28.93 11.88 -46.43
CA ALA A 25 -29.30 12.44 -45.12
C ALA A 25 -28.27 12.50 -43.98
N LEU A 26 -27.98 13.73 -43.54
CA LEU A 26 -27.43 14.09 -42.23
C LEU A 26 -28.31 13.56 -41.09
N PRO A 27 -27.69 13.11 -39.99
CA PRO A 27 -28.04 13.67 -38.71
C PRO A 27 -26.82 14.22 -37.97
N GLU A 28 -27.07 15.23 -37.15
CA GLU A 28 -26.13 16.02 -36.37
C GLU A 28 -25.01 15.19 -35.73
N LEU A 29 -23.77 15.44 -36.17
CA LEU A 29 -22.58 14.94 -35.50
C LEU A 29 -22.34 15.80 -34.26
N ASN A 30 -22.99 15.40 -33.16
CA ASN A 30 -22.77 15.95 -31.84
C ASN A 30 -21.29 15.72 -31.45
N ARG A 31 -20.50 16.80 -31.45
CA ARG A 31 -19.11 16.80 -30.99
C ARG A 31 -19.10 16.41 -29.51
N SER A 32 -18.76 15.16 -29.22
CA SER A 32 -18.30 14.74 -27.89
C SER A 32 -16.96 15.42 -27.62
N ILE A 33 -17.01 16.58 -26.96
CA ILE A 33 -15.84 17.22 -26.35
C ILE A 33 -15.46 16.35 -25.16
N GLY A 34 -14.21 15.86 -25.14
CA GLY A 34 -13.68 15.00 -24.08
C GLY A 34 -13.88 15.63 -22.71
N ARG A 35 -14.83 15.09 -21.94
CA ARG A 35 -15.03 15.43 -20.53
C ARG A 35 -14.18 14.51 -19.67
N THR A 36 -13.53 15.07 -18.66
CA THR A 36 -13.07 14.31 -17.50
C THR A 36 -14.29 13.58 -16.91
N SER A 37 -14.25 12.26 -16.85
CA SER A 37 -15.31 11.47 -16.23
C SER A 37 -15.20 11.59 -14.73
N VAL A 38 -16.14 12.30 -14.12
CA VAL A 38 -16.31 12.38 -12.66
C VAL A 38 -17.37 11.35 -12.28
N VAL A 39 -16.97 10.33 -11.51
CA VAL A 39 -17.92 9.38 -10.92
C VAL A 39 -18.25 9.84 -9.51
N SER A 40 -19.50 10.27 -9.29
CA SER A 40 -20.01 10.59 -7.96
C SER A 40 -20.60 9.34 -7.32
N ALA A 41 -20.22 9.02 -6.08
CA ALA A 41 -20.94 8.02 -5.29
C ALA A 41 -22.34 8.57 -4.93
N ALA A 42 -23.40 7.84 -5.28
CA ALA A 42 -24.77 8.22 -4.94
C ALA A 42 -25.10 7.75 -3.52
N THR A 43 -25.49 8.68 -2.64
CA THR A 43 -26.12 8.36 -1.35
C THR A 43 -27.60 8.75 -1.42
N ASN A 44 -28.48 7.77 -1.24
CA ASN A 44 -29.90 8.01 -1.02
C ASN A 44 -30.16 8.25 0.47
N SER A 45 -31.12 9.15 0.71
CA SER A 45 -31.88 9.36 1.95
C SER A 45 -31.37 10.39 2.96
N ALA A 46 -32.32 11.26 3.30
CA ALA A 46 -32.26 12.34 4.26
C ALA A 46 -31.88 11.84 5.66
N ALA A 47 -30.68 12.19 6.09
CA ALA A 47 -30.33 12.35 7.49
C ALA A 47 -29.96 13.83 7.69
N SER A 48 -30.53 14.47 8.71
CA SER A 48 -30.15 15.82 9.13
C SER A 48 -28.63 15.87 9.35
N PRO A 49 -27.93 16.91 8.86
CA PRO A 49 -26.48 16.94 8.91
C PRO A 49 -26.04 17.15 10.36
N ALA A 50 -25.33 16.17 10.93
CA ALA A 50 -24.34 16.50 11.93
C ALA A 50 -23.31 17.38 11.22
N SER A 51 -23.29 18.66 11.56
CA SER A 51 -22.48 19.69 10.96
C SER A 51 -21.03 19.61 11.44
N ASP A 52 -20.34 18.51 11.16
CA ASP A 52 -18.88 18.46 11.27
C ASP A 52 -18.31 18.79 9.90
N SER A 53 -18.19 20.09 9.64
CA SER A 53 -17.54 20.61 8.46
C SER A 53 -16.08 20.11 8.44
N ILE A 54 -15.69 19.33 7.44
CA ILE A 54 -14.29 18.99 7.18
C ILE A 54 -13.48 20.29 7.22
N ALA A 55 -12.60 20.44 8.21
CA ALA A 55 -11.79 21.62 8.40
C ALA A 55 -11.00 21.91 7.12
N ILE A 56 -11.05 23.15 6.65
CA ILE A 56 -10.26 23.61 5.50
C ILE A 56 -9.08 24.37 6.06
N TYR A 57 -7.88 23.88 5.79
CA TYR A 57 -6.66 24.58 6.16
C TYR A 57 -6.23 25.49 5.01
N SER A 58 -5.94 26.75 5.34
CA SER A 58 -5.44 27.71 4.38
C SER A 58 -3.93 27.64 4.30
N TRP A 59 -3.41 27.62 3.07
CA TRP A 59 -1.99 27.67 2.78
C TRP A 59 -1.54 29.11 2.65
N ASN A 60 -0.47 29.48 3.36
CA ASN A 60 0.20 30.75 3.21
C ASN A 60 1.53 30.52 2.50
N LEU A 61 1.59 30.78 1.20
CA LEU A 61 2.83 30.69 0.43
C LEU A 61 3.52 32.04 0.21
N SER A 62 2.83 33.15 0.50
CA SER A 62 3.32 34.49 0.20
C SER A 62 4.21 35.10 1.28
N ASP A 63 4.04 34.70 2.55
CA ASP A 63 4.78 35.27 3.67
C ASP A 63 5.54 34.19 4.45
N GLY A 64 6.85 34.10 4.17
CA GLY A 64 7.77 33.16 4.82
C GLY A 64 8.00 33.40 6.32
N GLY A 65 7.58 34.56 6.87
CA GLY A 65 7.66 34.86 8.29
C GLY A 65 6.49 34.30 9.11
N GLN A 66 5.46 33.80 8.43
CA GLN A 66 4.22 33.27 9.01
C GLN A 66 4.14 31.75 8.80
N PRO A 67 3.28 31.03 9.56
CA PRO A 67 3.11 29.59 9.35
C PRO A 67 2.72 29.29 7.90
N LEU A 68 3.18 28.13 7.41
CA LEU A 68 2.84 27.59 6.09
C LEU A 68 1.35 27.21 6.01
N ILE A 69 0.80 26.66 7.10
CA ILE A 69 -0.63 26.40 7.27
C ILE A 69 -1.14 26.98 8.59
N SER A 70 -2.29 27.63 8.54
CA SER A 70 -2.99 28.09 9.75
C SER A 70 -3.78 26.94 10.35
N LEU A 71 -3.31 26.40 11.48
CA LEU A 71 -4.01 25.38 12.25
C LEU A 71 -4.76 26.04 13.42
N PRO A 72 -5.98 25.56 13.76
CA PRO A 72 -6.68 25.96 14.98
C PRO A 72 -5.90 25.51 16.23
N ASP A 73 -6.28 26.03 17.41
CA ASP A 73 -5.67 25.64 18.69
C ASP A 73 -5.84 24.14 18.99
N HIS A 74 -6.93 23.55 18.49
CA HIS A 74 -7.22 22.13 18.62
C HIS A 74 -7.35 21.49 17.24
N VAL A 75 -6.51 20.50 16.96
CA VAL A 75 -6.56 19.69 15.75
C VAL A 75 -7.21 18.35 16.09
N GLY A 76 -8.37 18.07 15.48
CA GLY A 76 -9.09 16.82 15.70
C GLY A 76 -8.47 15.63 14.97
N ALA A 77 -8.90 14.43 15.36
CA ALA A 77 -8.62 13.22 14.59
C ALA A 77 -9.18 13.35 13.16
N GLY A 78 -8.47 12.85 12.15
CA GLY A 78 -8.85 13.00 10.73
C GLY A 78 -8.16 14.17 10.00
N VAL A 79 -7.11 14.77 10.58
CA VAL A 79 -6.30 15.79 9.88
C VAL A 79 -5.65 15.25 8.60
N ASP A 80 -5.32 13.97 8.59
CA ASP A 80 -4.82 13.20 7.46
C ASP A 80 -5.82 13.15 6.29
N LEU A 81 -7.12 13.17 6.61
CA LEU A 81 -8.19 13.20 5.60
C LEU A 81 -8.57 14.61 5.13
N SER A 82 -8.24 15.64 5.93
CA SER A 82 -8.67 17.03 5.69
C SER A 82 -7.55 17.94 5.19
N LEU A 83 -6.28 17.62 5.46
CA LEU A 83 -5.15 18.37 4.93
C LEU A 83 -5.04 18.16 3.42
N SER A 84 -5.44 19.18 2.68
CA SER A 84 -5.55 19.15 1.24
C SER A 84 -4.94 20.39 0.60
N TYR A 85 -4.66 20.31 -0.70
CA TYR A 85 -4.16 21.43 -1.50
C TYR A 85 -5.06 21.68 -2.70
N SER A 86 -5.26 22.95 -3.06
CA SER A 86 -6.20 23.37 -4.11
C SER A 86 -5.83 22.84 -5.50
N LEU A 87 -6.71 22.02 -6.09
CA LEU A 87 -6.59 21.40 -7.41
C LEU A 87 -7.75 21.86 -8.32
N ASP A 88 -7.65 23.07 -8.88
CA ASP A 88 -8.71 23.68 -9.70
C ASP A 88 -10.06 23.74 -8.95
N GLN A 89 -11.14 23.15 -9.48
CA GLN A 89 -12.44 23.01 -8.81
C GLN A 89 -12.48 21.97 -7.69
N PHE A 90 -11.36 21.30 -7.42
CA PHE A 90 -11.21 20.27 -6.40
C PHE A 90 -10.17 20.66 -5.34
N GLU A 91 -10.07 19.84 -4.31
CA GLU A 91 -8.98 19.78 -3.37
C GLU A 91 -8.35 18.39 -3.44
N PHE A 92 -7.02 18.33 -3.45
CA PHE A 92 -6.26 17.10 -3.42
C PHE A 92 -5.82 16.81 -1.97
N PRO A 93 -6.32 15.75 -1.30
CA PRO A 93 -5.88 15.39 0.03
C PRO A 93 -4.44 14.86 0.01
N LEU A 94 -3.54 15.46 0.80
CA LEU A 94 -2.09 15.26 0.64
C LEU A 94 -1.59 13.88 1.09
N PHE A 95 -2.37 13.17 1.90
CA PHE A 95 -2.06 11.81 2.36
C PHE A 95 -2.49 10.72 1.36
N GLN A 96 -3.02 11.11 0.20
CA GLN A 96 -3.54 10.17 -0.80
C GLN A 96 -2.54 9.96 -1.93
N SER A 97 -2.59 8.77 -2.52
CA SER A 97 -1.80 8.38 -3.68
C SER A 97 -2.61 8.45 -4.98
N VAL A 98 -1.92 8.46 -6.11
CA VAL A 98 -2.49 8.19 -7.43
C VAL A 98 -2.34 6.70 -7.69
N TYR A 99 -3.45 6.04 -8.00
CA TYR A 99 -3.48 4.62 -8.27
C TYR A 99 -3.56 4.34 -9.77
N TYR A 100 -2.85 3.32 -10.27
CA TYR A 100 -2.96 2.87 -11.66
C TYR A 100 -3.91 1.67 -11.79
N ASN A 101 -5.03 1.87 -12.49
CA ASN A 101 -5.92 0.78 -12.87
C ASN A 101 -5.44 0.17 -14.19
N GLN A 102 -4.79 -1.00 -14.12
CA GLN A 102 -4.29 -1.74 -15.27
C GLN A 102 -5.41 -2.20 -16.22
N SER A 103 -6.53 -2.71 -15.67
CA SER A 103 -7.64 -3.22 -16.48
C SER A 103 -8.23 -2.17 -17.41
N ALA A 104 -8.33 -0.94 -16.91
CA ALA A 104 -8.83 0.22 -17.65
C ALA A 104 -7.70 1.08 -18.25
N ARG A 105 -6.43 0.70 -18.02
CA ARG A 105 -5.22 1.43 -18.42
C ARG A 105 -5.28 2.93 -18.11
N LYS A 106 -5.73 3.29 -16.91
CA LYS A 106 -5.92 4.67 -16.47
C LYS A 106 -5.43 4.89 -15.05
N TYR A 107 -4.96 6.09 -14.77
CA TYR A 107 -4.67 6.50 -13.40
C TYR A 107 -5.95 7.02 -12.76
N ILE A 108 -6.10 6.81 -11.46
CA ILE A 108 -7.25 7.22 -10.66
C ILE A 108 -6.73 8.05 -9.50
N LEU A 109 -7.29 9.24 -9.33
CA LEU A 109 -6.96 10.13 -8.22
C LEU A 109 -8.22 10.45 -7.42
N MET A 110 -8.17 10.26 -6.10
CA MET A 110 -9.22 10.75 -5.21
C MET A 110 -9.03 12.24 -4.95
N VAL A 111 -10.12 12.99 -5.07
CA VAL A 111 -10.17 14.43 -4.82
C VAL A 111 -11.44 14.78 -4.03
N ILE A 112 -11.50 15.97 -3.47
CA ILE A 112 -12.69 16.51 -2.82
C ILE A 112 -13.21 17.66 -3.68
N ALA A 113 -14.46 17.60 -4.14
CA ALA A 113 -15.07 18.72 -4.86
C ALA A 113 -15.22 19.92 -3.93
N LYS A 114 -14.73 21.10 -4.36
CA LYS A 114 -14.91 22.35 -3.59
C LYS A 114 -16.39 22.66 -3.40
N GLN A 115 -17.19 22.44 -4.45
CA GLN A 115 -18.63 22.54 -4.37
C GLN A 115 -19.21 21.25 -3.76
N GLY A 116 -19.96 21.40 -2.66
CA GLY A 116 -20.65 20.29 -2.00
C GLY A 116 -19.76 19.35 -1.18
N ARG A 117 -18.43 19.54 -1.18
CA ARG A 117 -17.46 18.87 -0.29
C ARG A 117 -17.56 17.34 -0.31
N ARG A 118 -17.74 16.76 -1.51
CA ARG A 118 -17.84 15.30 -1.69
C ARG A 118 -16.54 14.74 -2.26
N ALA A 119 -16.13 13.59 -1.74
CA ALA A 119 -15.07 12.80 -2.36
C ALA A 119 -15.50 12.35 -3.77
N GLN A 120 -14.58 12.45 -4.73
CA GLN A 120 -14.75 12.07 -6.12
C GLN A 120 -13.48 11.40 -6.62
N PHE A 121 -13.63 10.52 -7.62
CA PHE A 121 -12.50 9.90 -8.31
C PHE A 121 -12.38 10.47 -9.71
N LEU A 122 -11.16 10.91 -10.04
CA LEU A 122 -10.81 11.42 -11.35
C LEU A 122 -10.05 10.36 -12.14
N ASP A 123 -10.52 10.08 -13.35
CA ASP A 123 -9.78 9.29 -14.32
C ASP A 123 -8.73 10.17 -15.01
N LEU A 124 -7.46 9.93 -14.71
CA LEU A 124 -6.31 10.62 -15.29
C LEU A 124 -5.76 9.80 -16.47
N LYS A 125 -5.69 10.43 -17.64
CA LYS A 125 -5.12 9.83 -18.86
C LYS A 125 -3.75 10.45 -19.13
N THR A 126 -2.75 9.63 -19.44
CA THR A 126 -1.38 10.07 -19.76
C THR A 126 -1.23 10.66 -21.16
N GLN A 127 -2.26 10.61 -22.00
CA GLN A 127 -2.25 11.21 -23.32
C GLN A 127 -2.76 12.66 -23.28
N PRO A 128 -2.10 13.60 -23.96
CA PRO A 128 -2.59 14.96 -24.10
C PRO A 128 -3.95 14.92 -24.80
N GLN A 129 -5.01 15.32 -24.09
CA GLN A 129 -6.27 15.57 -24.75
C GLN A 129 -6.11 16.83 -25.61
N SER A 130 -5.97 16.65 -26.91
CA SER A 130 -6.09 17.70 -27.91
C SER A 130 -7.57 18.10 -28.03
N GLY A 131 -8.06 18.80 -27.01
CA GLY A 131 -9.40 19.35 -26.92
C GLY A 131 -9.39 20.50 -25.93
N ALA A 132 -9.98 21.63 -26.29
CA ALA A 132 -9.93 22.91 -25.57
C ALA A 132 -10.70 22.92 -24.21
N GLY A 133 -10.73 21.81 -23.48
CA GLY A 133 -11.54 21.67 -22.26
C GLY A 133 -11.07 20.61 -21.25
N ALA A 134 -9.89 19.99 -21.41
CA ALA A 134 -9.35 19.12 -20.36
C ALA A 134 -8.78 19.99 -19.22
N GLU A 135 -9.52 20.07 -18.10
CA GLU A 135 -9.18 20.91 -16.93
C GLU A 135 -7.90 20.46 -16.21
N LEU A 136 -7.53 19.19 -16.36
CA LEU A 136 -6.32 18.60 -15.80
C LEU A 136 -5.52 17.87 -16.88
N ASN A 137 -4.20 18.07 -16.90
CA ASN A 137 -3.28 17.39 -17.81
C ASN A 137 -2.35 16.48 -17.00
N PHE A 138 -2.50 15.17 -17.18
CA PHE A 138 -1.63 14.17 -16.57
C PHE A 138 -0.62 13.65 -17.59
N SER A 139 0.66 13.71 -17.27
CA SER A 139 1.74 13.40 -18.21
C SER A 139 2.92 12.73 -17.50
N GLU A 140 3.82 12.13 -18.28
CA GLU A 140 5.01 11.47 -17.76
C GLU A 140 6.23 12.38 -17.93
N SER A 141 7.11 12.40 -16.92
CA SER A 141 8.37 13.12 -16.95
C SER A 141 9.46 12.29 -16.29
N GLY A 142 10.11 11.44 -17.09
CA GLY A 142 11.10 10.48 -16.60
C GLY A 142 10.44 9.43 -15.69
N ARG A 143 10.90 9.32 -14.44
CA ARG A 143 10.32 8.42 -13.43
C ARG A 143 9.11 9.01 -12.71
N ASN A 144 8.82 10.29 -12.93
CA ASN A 144 7.74 10.99 -12.24
C ASN A 144 6.52 11.13 -13.14
N LYS A 145 5.34 11.29 -12.53
CA LYS A 145 4.13 11.75 -13.22
C LYS A 145 3.82 13.18 -12.83
N LEU A 146 3.35 13.97 -13.79
CA LEU A 146 3.00 15.37 -13.60
C LEU A 146 1.50 15.57 -13.82
N LEU A 147 0.80 16.11 -12.84
CA LEU A 147 -0.58 16.59 -12.98
C LEU A 147 -0.56 18.11 -13.01
N LYS A 148 -0.93 18.72 -14.14
CA LYS A 148 -1.00 20.17 -14.30
C LYS A 148 -2.46 20.63 -14.36
N THR A 149 -2.80 21.62 -13.54
CA THR A 149 -4.12 22.25 -13.57
C THR A 149 -4.20 23.34 -14.64
N LYS A 150 -5.42 23.70 -15.01
CA LYS A 150 -5.69 24.85 -15.88
C LYS A 150 -5.08 26.15 -15.37
N GLU A 151 -5.05 26.34 -14.05
CA GLU A 151 -4.50 27.53 -13.40
C GLU A 151 -2.96 27.56 -13.36
N GLY A 152 -2.30 26.47 -13.78
CA GLY A 152 -0.84 26.40 -13.88
C GLY A 152 -0.14 25.74 -12.69
N THR A 153 -0.87 25.32 -11.65
CA THR A 153 -0.31 24.48 -10.57
C THR A 153 0.12 23.14 -11.13
N VAL A 154 1.30 22.66 -10.73
CA VAL A 154 1.86 21.37 -11.14
C VAL A 154 2.13 20.50 -9.91
N TYR A 155 1.57 19.30 -9.91
CA TYR A 155 1.82 18.27 -8.90
C TYR A 155 2.75 17.24 -9.52
N THR A 156 3.81 16.90 -8.80
CA THR A 156 4.76 15.86 -9.19
C THR A 156 4.53 14.65 -8.30
N PHE A 157 4.30 13.50 -8.92
CA PHE A 157 4.14 12.22 -8.25
C PHE A 157 5.33 11.30 -8.53
N ALA A 158 5.78 10.59 -7.50
CA ALA A 158 6.87 9.64 -7.57
C ALA A 158 6.43 8.30 -6.95
N THR A 159 6.92 7.20 -7.51
CA THR A 159 6.66 5.86 -6.95
C THR A 159 7.51 5.65 -5.71
N LEU A 160 6.87 5.33 -4.58
CA LEU A 160 7.58 5.01 -3.33
C LEU A 160 7.78 3.50 -3.15
N GLY A 161 8.33 3.10 -1.99
CA GLY A 161 8.65 1.70 -1.69
C GLY A 161 7.42 0.78 -1.60
N ASP A 162 6.24 1.34 -1.40
CA ASP A 162 4.95 0.64 -1.46
C ASP A 162 4.44 0.40 -2.90
N GLY A 163 5.12 0.97 -3.89
CA GLY A 163 4.76 0.83 -5.31
C GLY A 163 3.66 1.79 -5.78
N GLU A 164 3.14 2.66 -4.92
CA GLU A 164 2.12 3.65 -5.29
C GLU A 164 2.74 5.00 -5.67
N LEU A 165 2.00 5.82 -6.43
CA LEU A 165 2.44 7.17 -6.81
C LEU A 165 2.02 8.18 -5.75
N HIS A 166 2.98 8.68 -4.98
CA HIS A 166 2.75 9.69 -3.96
C HIS A 166 3.14 11.07 -4.47
N CYS A 167 2.41 12.11 -4.06
CA CYS A 167 2.73 13.47 -4.43
C CYS A 167 4.01 13.90 -3.70
N SER A 168 5.12 14.09 -4.42
CA SER A 168 6.40 14.49 -3.83
C SER A 168 6.64 16.00 -3.87
N GLN A 169 5.93 16.73 -4.75
CA GLN A 169 6.10 18.17 -4.90
C GLN A 169 4.85 18.83 -5.48
N ILE A 170 4.54 20.03 -5.00
CA ILE A 170 3.54 20.93 -5.57
C ILE A 170 4.21 22.24 -5.92
N LYS A 171 4.15 22.64 -7.20
CA LYS A 171 4.54 23.96 -7.68
C LYS A 171 3.28 24.76 -7.99
N ASP A 172 3.05 25.85 -7.26
CA ASP A 172 1.87 26.70 -7.46
C ASP A 172 1.97 27.50 -8.78
N ARG A 173 0.88 28.19 -9.12
CA ARG A 173 0.79 29.05 -10.32
C ARG A 173 1.81 30.20 -10.35
N ASN A 174 2.31 30.62 -9.19
CA ASN A 174 3.31 31.68 -9.05
C ASN A 174 4.75 31.12 -9.05
N GLY A 175 4.90 29.80 -9.14
CA GLY A 175 6.18 29.11 -9.14
C GLY A 175 6.75 28.81 -7.75
N LEU A 176 5.99 29.06 -6.68
CA LEU A 176 6.34 28.68 -5.32
C LEU A 176 6.23 27.16 -5.17
N ILE A 177 7.18 26.56 -4.46
CA ILE A 177 7.32 25.11 -4.37
C ILE A 177 7.12 24.67 -2.93
N ILE A 178 6.33 23.62 -2.78
CA ILE A 178 6.19 22.82 -1.57
C ILE A 178 6.70 21.41 -1.88
N ASN A 179 7.56 20.86 -1.04
CA ASN A 179 8.02 19.47 -1.12
C ASN A 179 7.34 18.63 -0.05
N LEU A 180 7.04 17.38 -0.40
CA LEU A 180 6.45 16.39 0.48
C LEU A 180 7.44 15.24 0.64
N HIS A 181 7.72 14.90 1.89
CA HIS A 181 8.72 13.91 2.28
C HIS A 181 8.04 12.77 3.02
N TYR A 182 8.36 11.55 2.61
CA TYR A 182 7.77 10.34 3.14
C TYR A 182 8.81 9.52 3.90
N ASN A 183 8.37 8.79 4.91
CA ASN A 183 9.22 7.84 5.64
C ASN A 183 9.40 6.53 4.84
N LEU A 184 10.10 5.55 5.42
CA LEU A 184 10.34 4.25 4.80
C LEU A 184 9.07 3.41 4.61
N GLN A 185 8.01 3.73 5.35
CA GLN A 185 6.68 3.12 5.28
C GLN A 185 5.74 3.86 4.30
N ALA A 186 6.26 4.83 3.52
CA ALA A 186 5.48 5.67 2.62
C ALA A 186 4.39 6.53 3.31
N SER A 187 4.53 6.81 4.61
CA SER A 187 3.70 7.80 5.31
C SER A 187 4.30 9.20 5.17
N LEU A 188 3.46 10.23 5.01
CA LEU A 188 3.89 11.63 4.86
C LEU A 188 4.53 12.13 6.16
N ALA A 189 5.86 12.21 6.20
CA ALA A 189 6.61 12.57 7.39
C ALA A 189 6.79 14.09 7.53
N GLN A 190 6.96 14.78 6.41
CA GLN A 190 7.27 16.21 6.41
C GLN A 190 6.77 16.92 5.15
N ILE A 191 6.44 18.20 5.29
CA ILE A 191 6.22 19.15 4.21
C ILE A 191 7.14 20.35 4.45
N ASP A 192 7.81 20.84 3.41
CA ASP A 192 8.56 22.10 3.48
C ASP A 192 8.38 22.96 2.24
N ASP A 193 8.72 24.24 2.37
CA ASP A 193 8.70 25.19 1.27
C ASP A 193 10.06 25.84 1.04
N VAL A 194 10.14 26.63 -0.04
CA VAL A 194 11.37 27.35 -0.44
C VAL A 194 11.82 28.41 0.58
N SER A 195 10.95 28.82 1.50
CA SER A 195 11.27 29.76 2.57
C SER A 195 11.82 29.04 3.82
N GLY A 196 12.00 27.71 3.77
CA GLY A 196 12.54 26.92 4.88
C GLY A 196 11.55 26.69 6.01
N ARG A 197 10.25 26.95 5.80
CA ARG A 197 9.21 26.56 6.73
C ARG A 197 8.97 25.06 6.61
N ARG A 198 8.58 24.43 7.72
CA ARG A 198 8.41 22.98 7.79
C ARG A 198 7.18 22.60 8.59
N ILE A 199 6.46 21.58 8.13
CA ILE A 199 5.43 20.85 8.86
C ILE A 199 5.94 19.42 9.02
N GLU A 200 5.97 18.90 10.24
CA GLU A 200 6.41 17.54 10.58
C GLU A 200 5.21 16.79 11.20
N PHE A 201 5.03 15.54 10.80
CA PHE A 201 3.97 14.66 11.29
C PHE A 201 4.58 13.57 12.18
N SER A 202 4.11 13.49 13.41
CA SER A 202 4.40 12.38 14.31
C SER A 202 3.26 11.36 14.24
N TYR A 203 3.60 10.09 14.39
CA TYR A 203 2.63 9.01 14.29
C TYR A 203 2.59 8.17 15.57
N THR A 204 1.38 7.75 15.96
CA THR A 204 1.14 6.73 16.97
C THR A 204 0.13 5.75 16.39
N ASP A 205 0.49 4.47 16.31
CA ASP A 205 -0.31 3.42 15.68
C ASP A 205 -0.74 3.76 14.24
N ASP A 206 0.20 4.26 13.43
CA ASP A 206 -0.01 4.68 12.03
C ASP A 206 -0.97 5.87 11.80
N TYR A 207 -1.49 6.48 12.86
CA TYR A 207 -2.25 7.73 12.79
C TYR A 207 -1.38 8.93 13.15
N VAL A 208 -1.65 10.07 12.52
CA VAL A 208 -1.02 11.34 12.92
C VAL A 208 -1.41 11.63 14.36
N SER A 209 -0.43 11.66 15.26
CA SER A 209 -0.60 11.92 16.69
C SER A 209 -0.15 13.31 17.09
N ALA A 210 0.70 13.95 16.28
CA ALA A 210 1.02 15.35 16.43
C ALA A 210 1.41 15.98 15.08
N ILE A 211 1.12 17.27 14.96
CA ILE A 211 1.67 18.12 13.90
C ILE A 211 2.59 19.13 14.54
N THR A 212 3.77 19.30 13.97
CA THR A 212 4.73 20.31 14.40
C THR A 212 5.03 21.23 13.23
N GLN A 213 4.95 22.53 13.43
CA GLN A 213 5.25 23.50 12.39
C GLN A 213 6.34 24.47 12.83
N THR A 214 7.37 24.59 11.99
CA THR A 214 8.52 25.47 12.17
C THR A 214 8.47 26.60 11.15
N TRP A 215 8.61 27.83 11.63
CA TRP A 215 8.46 29.03 10.81
C TRP A 215 9.83 29.56 10.43
N GLY A 216 10.22 29.33 9.18
CA GLY A 216 11.46 29.78 8.57
C GLY A 216 12.67 28.89 8.92
N PRO A 217 13.82 29.15 8.27
CA PRO A 217 14.98 28.26 8.29
C PRO A 217 15.73 28.29 9.62
N SER A 218 15.56 29.35 10.41
CA SER A 218 16.22 29.54 11.69
C SER A 218 15.53 28.82 12.86
N ALA A 219 14.37 28.19 12.61
CA ALA A 219 13.55 27.49 13.60
C ALA A 219 13.21 28.31 14.86
N ILE A 220 13.29 29.64 14.79
CA ILE A 220 13.09 30.54 15.94
C ILE A 220 11.68 30.41 16.50
N LYS A 221 10.70 30.09 15.64
CA LYS A 221 9.33 29.83 16.06
C LYS A 221 8.90 28.44 15.64
N LYS A 222 8.46 27.66 16.63
CA LYS A 222 7.98 26.29 16.49
C LYS A 222 6.70 26.16 17.30
N GLN A 223 5.69 25.52 16.72
CA GLN A 223 4.43 25.21 17.39
C GLN A 223 4.12 23.74 17.15
N THR A 224 3.68 23.03 18.20
CA THR A 224 3.25 21.63 18.11
C THR A 224 1.82 21.52 18.59
N TRP A 225 0.99 20.87 17.77
CA TRP A 225 -0.38 20.50 18.10
C TRP A 225 -0.41 19.00 18.33
N ALA A 226 -0.72 18.59 19.57
CA ALA A 226 -1.10 17.22 19.83
C ALA A 226 -2.48 16.98 19.20
N ILE A 227 -2.63 15.85 18.51
CA ILE A 227 -3.92 15.42 17.99
C ILE A 227 -4.57 14.60 19.10
N THR A 228 -5.65 15.15 19.66
CA THR A 228 -6.37 14.48 20.73
C THR A 228 -7.09 13.26 20.16
N ASP A 229 -6.78 12.09 20.73
CA ASP A 229 -7.41 10.80 20.45
C ASP A 229 -8.85 10.72 20.96
N ASP A 230 -9.70 11.70 20.66
CA ASP A 230 -11.15 11.49 20.73
C ASP A 230 -11.60 10.66 19.52
N ARG A 231 -11.04 9.45 19.41
CA ARG A 231 -11.36 8.47 18.38
C ARG A 231 -12.73 7.83 18.62
N THR A 232 -13.42 8.19 19.72
CA THR A 232 -14.78 7.73 19.99
C THR A 232 -15.80 8.34 19.02
N LEU A 233 -15.50 9.51 18.45
CA LEU A 233 -16.35 10.16 17.44
C LEU A 233 -16.21 9.56 16.04
N ILE A 234 -15.07 8.92 15.71
CA ILE A 234 -14.88 8.17 14.45
C ILE A 234 -15.42 6.73 14.59
N ALA A 235 -15.71 6.28 15.82
CA ALA A 235 -16.36 5.01 16.10
C ALA A 235 -17.90 5.06 16.01
N GLN A 236 -18.49 6.19 15.59
CA GLN A 236 -19.85 6.16 15.07
C GLN A 236 -19.79 5.42 13.72
N PRO A 237 -20.41 4.25 13.58
CA PRO A 237 -20.53 3.66 12.26
C PRO A 237 -21.21 4.72 11.40
N ILE A 238 -20.61 5.08 10.26
CA ILE A 238 -21.40 5.64 9.17
C ILE A 238 -22.51 4.61 9.00
N VAL A 239 -23.71 4.91 9.50
CA VAL A 239 -24.88 4.09 9.29
C VAL A 239 -25.17 4.26 7.81
N SER A 240 -24.52 3.41 7.02
CA SER A 240 -24.76 3.21 5.61
C SER A 240 -26.17 2.67 5.48
N SER A 241 -27.15 3.56 5.52
CA SER A 241 -28.52 3.28 5.10
C SER A 241 -28.59 3.20 3.58
N SER A 242 -27.86 2.24 3.01
CA SER A 242 -28.21 1.53 1.77
C SER A 242 -27.08 0.59 1.36
N SER A 243 -27.38 -0.70 1.41
CA SER A 243 -26.60 -1.84 0.90
C SER A 243 -25.23 -2.09 1.54
N THR A 244 -25.12 -3.28 2.11
CA THR A 244 -23.92 -4.03 2.45
C THR A 244 -22.93 -4.11 1.28
N ALA A 245 -22.17 -3.05 1.05
CA ALA A 245 -20.85 -3.16 0.47
C ALA A 245 -19.88 -2.71 1.57
N LEU A 246 -19.41 -3.69 2.36
CA LEU A 246 -18.13 -3.54 3.04
C LEU A 246 -17.18 -2.95 2.00
N VAL A 247 -16.54 -1.82 2.29
CA VAL A 247 -15.49 -1.28 1.42
C VAL A 247 -14.45 -2.39 1.33
N ALA A 248 -14.54 -3.21 0.28
CA ALA A 248 -13.64 -4.30 0.06
C ALA A 248 -12.28 -3.65 -0.09
N LYS A 249 -11.41 -3.87 0.90
CA LYS A 249 -10.06 -3.33 0.88
C LYS A 249 -9.47 -3.63 -0.50
N HIS A 250 -8.95 -2.57 -1.11
CA HIS A 250 -8.58 -2.61 -2.51
C HIS A 250 -7.36 -3.52 -2.73
N ILE A 251 -7.43 -4.39 -3.74
CA ILE A 251 -6.29 -5.16 -4.26
C ILE A 251 -5.79 -4.40 -5.49
N PRO A 252 -4.51 -4.00 -5.54
CA PRO A 252 -3.94 -3.36 -6.72
C PRO A 252 -4.14 -4.23 -7.96
N SER A 253 -4.63 -3.64 -9.05
CA SER A 253 -4.86 -4.35 -10.31
C SER A 253 -3.58 -4.86 -10.95
N ASN A 254 -2.42 -4.34 -10.51
CA ASN A 254 -1.09 -4.81 -10.86
C ASN A 254 -0.51 -5.85 -9.89
N ALA A 255 -1.32 -6.34 -8.95
CA ALA A 255 -0.98 -7.49 -8.14
C ALA A 255 -0.73 -8.71 -9.03
N THR A 256 0.39 -9.39 -8.80
CA THR A 256 0.66 -10.70 -9.42
C THR A 256 -0.35 -11.76 -9.00
N LYS A 257 -0.99 -11.58 -7.83
CA LYS A 257 -2.07 -12.40 -7.32
C LYS A 257 -3.32 -11.50 -7.21
N PRO A 258 -4.22 -11.51 -8.21
CA PRO A 258 -5.36 -10.58 -8.26
C PRO A 258 -6.48 -10.92 -7.27
N GLY A 259 -6.39 -12.07 -6.59
CA GLY A 259 -7.39 -12.49 -5.61
C GLY A 259 -6.85 -13.53 -4.65
N TYR A 260 -7.54 -13.65 -3.52
CA TYR A 260 -7.24 -14.62 -2.48
C TYR A 260 -8.02 -15.90 -2.73
N THR A 261 -7.32 -16.99 -3.03
CA THR A 261 -7.94 -18.26 -3.43
C THR A 261 -8.23 -19.16 -2.23
N ALA A 262 -9.11 -20.15 -2.38
CA ALA A 262 -9.36 -21.15 -1.35
C ALA A 262 -8.10 -21.95 -0.97
N GLN A 263 -7.22 -22.21 -1.94
CA GLN A 263 -5.94 -22.87 -1.69
C GLN A 263 -5.04 -22.00 -0.80
N MET A 264 -4.92 -20.71 -1.10
CA MET A 264 -4.15 -19.76 -0.27
C MET A 264 -4.70 -19.69 1.16
N ALA A 265 -6.03 -19.72 1.33
CA ALA A 265 -6.66 -19.78 2.64
C ALA A 265 -6.32 -21.07 3.40
N ALA A 266 -6.28 -22.22 2.71
CA ALA A 266 -5.87 -23.49 3.31
C ALA A 266 -4.38 -23.49 3.68
N ASP A 267 -3.53 -22.89 2.85
CA ASP A 267 -2.09 -22.73 3.09
C ASP A 267 -1.84 -21.83 4.30
N ASP A 268 -2.50 -20.68 4.38
CA ASP A 268 -2.40 -19.76 5.51
C ASP A 268 -2.93 -20.40 6.81
N LEU A 269 -4.00 -21.17 6.75
CA LEU A 269 -4.49 -21.94 7.92
C LEU A 269 -3.47 -22.98 8.38
N THR A 270 -2.84 -23.68 7.43
CA THR A 270 -1.80 -24.67 7.72
C THR A 270 -0.59 -24.01 8.38
N LEU A 271 -0.13 -22.89 7.81
CA LEU A 271 1.00 -22.13 8.33
C LEU A 271 0.69 -21.55 9.72
N ALA A 272 -0.52 -21.01 9.93
CA ALA A 272 -0.96 -20.55 11.25
C ALA A 272 -0.95 -21.68 12.28
N ALA A 273 -1.36 -22.88 11.91
CA ALA A 273 -1.32 -24.05 12.78
C ALA A 273 0.11 -24.54 13.07
N ILE A 274 1.06 -24.36 12.14
CA ILE A 274 2.47 -24.73 12.35
C ILE A 274 3.14 -23.73 13.28
N PHE A 275 2.99 -22.44 13.02
CA PHE A 275 3.80 -21.39 13.67
C PHE A 275 3.08 -20.66 14.81
N GLY A 276 1.75 -20.74 14.91
CA GLY A 276 0.96 -20.05 15.91
C GLY A 276 0.23 -20.95 16.89
N GLY A 277 -0.33 -20.34 17.93
CA GLY A 277 -1.28 -20.96 18.83
C GLY A 277 -2.72 -20.99 18.29
N PRO A 278 -3.66 -21.51 19.09
CA PRO A 278 -5.09 -21.47 18.77
C PRO A 278 -5.55 -20.05 18.42
N GLY A 279 -6.27 -19.89 17.31
CA GLY A 279 -6.79 -18.60 16.84
C GLY A 279 -5.80 -17.75 16.05
N ALA A 280 -4.54 -18.18 15.91
CA ALA A 280 -3.56 -17.49 15.08
C ALA A 280 -3.99 -17.44 13.61
N VAL A 281 -3.55 -16.41 12.90
CA VAL A 281 -3.83 -16.19 11.48
C VAL A 281 -2.53 -15.87 10.76
N ALA A 282 -2.25 -16.58 9.66
CA ALA A 282 -1.09 -16.31 8.82
C ALA A 282 -1.49 -15.50 7.58
N ALA A 283 -0.55 -14.73 7.07
CA ALA A 283 -0.63 -13.99 5.82
C ALA A 283 0.64 -14.26 5.00
N ALA A 284 0.70 -15.44 4.40
CA ALA A 284 1.87 -15.92 3.66
C ALA A 284 1.78 -15.65 2.17
N ASN A 285 0.57 -15.36 1.68
CA ASN A 285 0.23 -15.37 0.28
C ASN A 285 0.18 -13.99 -0.38
N GLY A 286 0.68 -12.96 0.30
CA GLY A 286 0.61 -11.58 -0.18
C GLY A 286 -0.63 -10.82 0.29
N PHE A 287 -1.52 -11.46 1.07
CA PHE A 287 -2.77 -10.88 1.55
C PHE A 287 -2.77 -10.80 3.07
N GLU A 288 -3.09 -9.63 3.61
CA GLU A 288 -3.37 -9.46 5.04
C GLU A 288 -4.79 -9.96 5.38
N PRO A 289 -5.06 -10.35 6.64
CA PRO A 289 -6.42 -10.55 7.13
C PRO A 289 -7.37 -9.40 6.77
N THR A 290 -8.59 -9.71 6.35
CA THR A 290 -9.59 -8.69 6.00
C THR A 290 -10.01 -7.85 7.20
N GLN A 291 -9.89 -8.41 8.41
CA GLN A 291 -10.28 -7.80 9.67
C GLN A 291 -9.20 -6.86 10.26
N LEU A 292 -8.01 -6.77 9.65
CA LEU A 292 -6.93 -5.86 10.06
C LEU A 292 -7.25 -4.38 9.74
N GLY A 293 -8.30 -3.82 10.34
CA GLY A 293 -8.71 -2.41 10.28
C GLY A 293 -8.71 -1.76 8.89
N ASN A 294 -8.81 -0.44 8.80
CA ASN A 294 -8.44 0.31 7.59
C ASN A 294 -6.93 0.64 7.56
N GLN A 295 -6.15 0.06 8.48
CA GLN A 295 -4.76 0.44 8.75
C GLN A 295 -3.78 -0.12 7.72
N TYR A 296 -4.09 -1.27 7.12
CA TYR A 296 -3.21 -1.91 6.15
C TYR A 296 -3.93 -2.26 4.84
N PRO A 297 -3.27 -2.04 3.68
CA PRO A 297 -3.76 -2.54 2.40
C PRO A 297 -4.00 -4.05 2.49
N LEU A 298 -5.05 -4.53 1.84
CA LEU A 298 -5.36 -5.96 1.84
C LEU A 298 -4.29 -6.77 1.12
N TYR A 299 -3.70 -6.21 0.06
CA TYR A 299 -2.65 -6.87 -0.69
C TYR A 299 -1.33 -6.14 -0.50
N ARG A 300 -0.32 -6.87 -0.03
CA ARG A 300 1.06 -6.43 0.16
C ARG A 300 2.05 -7.42 -0.46
N GLY A 301 1.57 -8.21 -1.42
CA GLY A 301 2.36 -9.12 -2.24
C GLY A 301 3.00 -8.42 -3.44
N ASP A 302 3.49 -9.21 -4.39
CA ASP A 302 4.21 -8.69 -5.55
C ASP A 302 3.35 -7.88 -6.50
N LEU A 303 3.91 -6.79 -7.01
CA LEU A 303 3.30 -5.90 -7.99
C LEU A 303 4.10 -5.91 -9.29
N ILE A 304 3.43 -5.78 -10.43
CA ILE A 304 4.06 -5.46 -11.71
C ILE A 304 3.99 -3.95 -11.91
N GLY A 305 5.12 -3.25 -11.96
CA GLY A 305 5.06 -1.81 -12.23
C GLY A 305 4.76 -1.51 -13.69
N ASP A 306 4.54 -0.23 -13.98
CA ASP A 306 4.19 0.26 -15.32
C ASP A 306 5.28 -0.02 -16.37
N ASP A 307 6.52 -0.23 -15.92
CA ASP A 307 7.68 -0.64 -16.73
C ASP A 307 7.73 -2.16 -17.00
N GLY A 308 6.74 -2.92 -16.53
CA GLY A 308 6.70 -4.39 -16.60
C GLY A 308 7.64 -5.08 -15.60
N VAL A 309 8.33 -4.32 -14.74
CA VAL A 309 9.27 -4.88 -13.76
C VAL A 309 8.52 -5.36 -12.52
N LEU A 310 8.81 -6.60 -12.11
CA LEU A 310 8.33 -7.19 -10.86
C LEU A 310 8.93 -6.44 -9.66
N ARG A 311 8.06 -5.84 -8.85
CA ARG A 311 8.37 -5.23 -7.55
C ARG A 311 7.87 -6.17 -6.48
N ARG A 312 8.80 -6.68 -5.69
CA ARG A 312 8.45 -7.70 -4.69
C ARG A 312 7.79 -7.04 -3.49
N GLY A 313 6.65 -7.58 -3.07
CA GLY A 313 5.90 -7.10 -1.93
C GLY A 313 6.52 -7.47 -0.58
N HIS A 314 6.10 -6.79 0.47
CA HIS A 314 6.50 -7.09 1.85
C HIS A 314 6.13 -8.52 2.26
N LEU A 315 4.87 -8.91 2.00
CA LEU A 315 4.33 -10.24 2.29
C LEU A 315 4.78 -11.32 1.31
N SER A 316 5.54 -10.98 0.27
CA SER A 316 6.05 -11.96 -0.69
C SER A 316 7.26 -12.74 -0.19
N PHE A 317 7.76 -12.38 0.99
CA PHE A 317 8.98 -12.94 1.57
C PHE A 317 8.89 -13.14 3.07
N ALA A 318 8.25 -12.19 3.76
CA ALA A 318 7.98 -12.26 5.18
C ALA A 318 6.51 -12.59 5.38
N MET A 319 6.22 -13.85 5.68
CA MET A 319 4.89 -14.21 6.13
C MET A 319 4.61 -13.47 7.43
N HIS A 320 3.46 -12.82 7.52
CA HIS A 320 2.98 -12.33 8.81
C HIS A 320 2.26 -13.44 9.55
N LEU A 321 2.46 -13.47 10.86
CA LEU A 321 1.68 -14.28 11.77
C LEU A 321 1.08 -13.39 12.85
N TYR A 322 -0.23 -13.51 13.05
CA TYR A 322 -1.03 -12.76 13.99
C TYR A 322 -1.62 -13.68 15.03
N GLY A 323 -1.87 -13.18 16.24
CA GLY A 323 -2.57 -13.97 17.26
C GLY A 323 -4.09 -14.05 17.04
N ASN A 324 -4.66 -13.15 16.23
CA ASN A 324 -6.03 -13.19 15.74
C ASN A 324 -6.16 -12.41 14.43
N ALA A 325 -7.33 -12.48 13.79
CA ALA A 325 -7.58 -11.82 12.50
C ALA A 325 -7.53 -10.28 12.56
N ASN A 326 -7.70 -9.68 13.74
CA ASN A 326 -7.63 -8.23 13.94
C ASN A 326 -6.18 -7.75 14.16
N GLY A 327 -5.21 -8.67 14.25
CA GLY A 327 -3.82 -8.36 14.58
C GLY A 327 -3.60 -7.86 16.01
N THR A 328 -4.58 -7.92 16.91
CA THR A 328 -4.43 -7.45 18.30
C THR A 328 -4.17 -8.58 19.29
N GLY A 329 -4.40 -9.82 18.86
CA GLY A 329 -4.35 -11.00 19.71
C GLY A 329 -2.94 -11.37 20.10
N GLU A 330 -2.78 -11.74 21.37
CA GLU A 330 -1.63 -12.52 21.83
C GLU A 330 -1.76 -13.95 21.34
N SER A 331 -0.64 -14.57 20.97
CA SER A 331 -0.61 -16.00 20.68
C SER A 331 0.81 -16.55 20.90
N PRO A 332 0.95 -17.76 21.45
CA PRO A 332 2.26 -18.41 21.51
C PRO A 332 2.80 -18.61 20.09
N LEU A 333 4.11 -18.45 19.97
CA LEU A 333 4.85 -18.59 18.72
C LEU A 333 5.64 -19.91 18.74
N TYR A 334 5.56 -20.65 17.64
CA TYR A 334 6.12 -21.98 17.48
C TYR A 334 7.01 -22.08 16.26
N VAL A 335 7.91 -23.05 16.29
CA VAL A 335 8.61 -23.56 15.10
C VAL A 335 8.53 -25.09 15.08
N PRO A 336 8.65 -25.75 13.91
CA PRO A 336 8.74 -27.21 13.86
C PRO A 336 9.90 -27.77 14.69
N ALA A 337 9.73 -28.95 15.27
CA ALA A 337 10.87 -29.66 15.87
C ALA A 337 11.87 -30.15 14.79
N GLY A 338 13.06 -30.57 15.20
CA GLY A 338 14.05 -31.20 14.32
C GLY A 338 15.07 -30.28 13.64
N PHE A 339 15.21 -29.03 14.11
CA PHE A 339 16.35 -28.19 13.76
C PHE A 339 17.65 -28.74 14.39
N THR A 340 18.80 -28.49 13.74
CA THR A 340 20.11 -28.93 14.24
C THR A 340 20.92 -27.82 14.89
N SER A 341 20.57 -26.55 14.64
CA SER A 341 21.17 -25.39 15.29
C SER A 341 20.17 -24.24 15.35
N HIS A 342 20.37 -23.33 16.31
CA HIS A 342 19.56 -22.14 16.45
C HIS A 342 20.35 -21.00 17.11
N SER A 343 19.86 -19.77 16.97
CA SER A 343 20.35 -18.63 17.76
C SER A 343 19.97 -18.83 19.23
N SER A 344 20.89 -18.58 20.16
CA SER A 344 20.63 -18.71 21.60
C SER A 344 19.76 -17.58 22.16
N VAL A 345 19.70 -16.44 21.48
CA VAL A 345 18.88 -15.27 21.83
C VAL A 345 18.42 -14.54 20.55
N PRO A 346 17.34 -13.75 20.60
CA PRO A 346 16.97 -12.85 19.51
C PRO A 346 18.07 -11.83 19.23
N THR A 347 18.32 -11.50 17.95
CA THR A 347 19.31 -10.48 17.59
C THR A 347 18.93 -9.09 18.12
N PRO A 348 19.89 -8.24 18.55
CA PRO A 348 19.58 -6.96 19.20
C PRO A 348 18.75 -5.94 18.40
N THR A 349 18.85 -5.95 17.06
CA THR A 349 18.17 -4.96 16.19
C THR A 349 16.84 -5.48 15.65
N ASP A 350 16.87 -6.65 15.01
CA ASP A 350 15.72 -7.19 14.27
C ASP A 350 14.88 -8.15 15.14
N ALA A 351 15.29 -8.40 16.38
CA ALA A 351 14.73 -9.41 17.27
C ALA A 351 14.54 -10.78 16.57
N ALA A 352 15.46 -11.12 15.67
CA ALA A 352 15.38 -12.33 14.86
C ALA A 352 15.97 -13.54 15.61
N VAL A 353 15.26 -14.66 15.56
CA VAL A 353 15.75 -15.97 16.00
C VAL A 353 15.85 -16.87 14.78
N LEU A 354 16.98 -17.56 14.66
CA LEU A 354 17.28 -18.41 13.50
C LEU A 354 17.23 -19.88 13.91
N PHE A 355 16.75 -20.72 13.01
CA PHE A 355 16.71 -22.18 13.16
C PHE A 355 17.15 -22.81 11.85
N TYR A 356 18.18 -23.66 11.88
CA TYR A 356 18.61 -24.39 10.69
C TYR A 356 18.05 -25.82 10.69
N TYR A 357 17.44 -26.17 9.56
CA TYR A 357 16.87 -27.48 9.29
C TYR A 357 17.61 -28.14 8.13
N PRO A 358 18.21 -29.33 8.35
CA PRO A 358 18.63 -30.19 7.24
C PRO A 358 17.45 -30.55 6.33
N ARG A 359 16.23 -30.62 6.90
CA ARG A 359 14.98 -30.79 6.18
C ARG A 359 13.82 -30.10 6.89
N LEU A 360 13.06 -29.27 6.17
CA LEU A 360 11.86 -28.59 6.64
C LEU A 360 10.75 -28.76 5.60
N GLY A 361 9.70 -29.52 5.94
CA GLY A 361 8.69 -29.94 4.97
C GLY A 361 9.33 -30.75 3.83
N ARG A 362 9.13 -30.28 2.59
CA ARG A 362 9.75 -30.89 1.39
C ARG A 362 11.14 -30.34 1.06
N LEU A 363 11.54 -29.25 1.71
CA LEU A 363 12.78 -28.57 1.41
C LEU A 363 13.90 -29.15 2.27
N THR A 364 15.10 -29.19 1.70
CA THR A 364 16.32 -29.54 2.42
C THR A 364 17.20 -28.31 2.54
N ASN A 365 18.01 -28.25 3.60
CA ASN A 365 19.00 -27.20 3.81
C ASN A 365 18.33 -25.82 3.86
N VAL A 366 17.56 -25.56 4.92
CA VAL A 366 16.76 -24.34 5.11
C VAL A 366 17.08 -23.68 6.44
N THR A 367 17.37 -22.39 6.42
CA THR A 367 17.35 -21.55 7.62
C THR A 367 16.01 -20.83 7.71
N LEU A 368 15.29 -21.06 8.81
CA LEU A 368 14.10 -20.32 9.21
C LEU A 368 14.52 -19.12 10.06
N ALA A 369 14.02 -17.93 9.74
CA ALA A 369 14.17 -16.74 10.57
C ALA A 369 12.81 -16.27 11.06
N VAL A 370 12.70 -16.07 12.37
CA VAL A 370 11.49 -15.58 13.02
C VAL A 370 11.79 -14.26 13.72
N PHE A 371 11.07 -13.21 13.35
CA PHE A 371 11.27 -11.85 13.84
C PHE A 371 10.13 -11.44 14.76
N HIS A 372 10.40 -10.45 15.61
CA HIS A 372 9.44 -9.95 16.60
C HIS A 372 8.93 -11.10 17.46
N VAL A 373 9.85 -11.69 18.23
CA VAL A 373 9.55 -12.73 19.22
C VAL A 373 9.62 -12.13 20.62
N ALA A 374 8.52 -12.20 21.35
CA ALA A 374 8.40 -11.73 22.72
C ALA A 374 8.65 -12.91 23.65
N ASP A 375 9.24 -12.61 24.81
CA ASP A 375 9.48 -13.59 25.87
C ASP A 375 10.19 -14.85 25.34
N PHE A 376 11.25 -14.65 24.56
CA PHE A 376 11.93 -15.75 23.88
C PHE A 376 12.40 -16.82 24.86
N GLN A 377 11.91 -18.04 24.65
CA GLN A 377 12.26 -19.22 25.41
C GLN A 377 11.96 -20.45 24.57
N LEU A 378 12.76 -21.50 24.70
CA LEU A 378 12.51 -22.77 24.03
C LEU A 378 11.81 -23.74 24.99
N SER A 379 10.67 -24.26 24.57
CA SER A 379 9.94 -25.33 25.27
C SER A 379 9.44 -26.35 24.27
N ASP A 380 9.85 -27.61 24.43
CA ASP A 380 9.40 -28.71 23.58
C ASP A 380 7.91 -29.03 23.85
N GLU A 381 7.07 -28.94 22.81
CA GLU A 381 5.64 -29.22 22.87
C GLU A 381 5.26 -30.28 21.82
N GLY A 382 6.04 -31.37 21.79
CA GLY A 382 5.85 -32.50 20.88
C GLY A 382 6.41 -32.24 19.49
N ALA A 383 5.54 -32.13 18.48
CA ALA A 383 5.95 -31.93 17.09
C ALA A 383 6.44 -30.49 16.78
N ARG A 384 6.27 -29.58 17.74
CA ARG A 384 6.65 -28.17 17.65
C ARG A 384 7.43 -27.77 18.89
N VAL A 385 8.27 -26.77 18.75
CA VAL A 385 8.97 -26.11 19.85
C VAL A 385 8.37 -24.73 20.00
N ARG A 386 7.85 -24.41 21.19
CA ARG A 386 7.44 -23.05 21.52
C ARG A 386 8.69 -22.20 21.66
N ILE A 387 8.70 -21.04 21.00
CA ILE A 387 9.84 -20.12 20.97
C ILE A 387 9.56 -18.80 21.70
N GLY A 388 8.34 -18.57 22.15
CA GLY A 388 7.91 -17.34 22.82
C GLY A 388 6.45 -17.01 22.52
N ASN A 389 6.17 -15.72 22.36
CA ASN A 389 4.88 -15.18 21.95
C ASN A 389 5.03 -14.29 20.70
N ILE A 390 3.94 -14.11 19.97
CA ILE A 390 3.84 -13.13 18.90
C ILE A 390 4.02 -11.73 19.48
N GLY A 391 4.71 -10.88 18.71
CA GLY A 391 5.05 -9.53 19.15
C GLY A 391 6.46 -9.49 19.71
N GLY A 392 7.01 -8.30 19.93
CA GLY A 392 8.41 -8.08 20.29
C GLY A 392 8.87 -6.74 19.74
N PRO A 393 10.16 -6.36 19.91
CA PRO A 393 10.68 -5.13 19.34
C PRO A 393 10.37 -5.04 17.84
N GLY A 394 9.66 -4.00 17.42
CA GLY A 394 9.23 -3.77 16.03
C GLY A 394 7.96 -4.49 15.57
N GLY A 395 7.43 -5.44 16.37
CA GLY A 395 6.20 -6.17 16.03
C GLY A 395 5.08 -6.03 17.05
N SER A 396 5.30 -5.32 18.17
CA SER A 396 4.29 -5.00 19.18
C SER A 396 4.02 -3.50 19.26
N ILE A 397 2.88 -3.07 18.71
CA ILE A 397 2.23 -1.81 19.07
C ILE A 397 0.84 -2.12 19.65
N GLY A 398 0.24 -1.18 20.39
CA GLY A 398 -0.95 -1.44 21.22
C GLY A 398 -2.13 -2.03 20.43
N THR A 399 -2.20 -1.71 19.14
CA THR A 399 -3.26 -2.11 18.22
C THR A 399 -2.82 -3.11 17.15
N TYR A 400 -1.53 -3.48 17.09
CA TYR A 400 -1.00 -4.35 16.04
C TYR A 400 0.21 -5.16 16.54
N LYS A 401 0.00 -6.48 16.60
CA LYS A 401 0.91 -7.49 17.10
C LYS A 401 1.09 -8.57 16.06
N HIS A 402 2.33 -8.73 15.62
CA HIS A 402 2.67 -9.72 14.62
C HIS A 402 4.12 -10.18 14.75
N SER A 403 4.42 -11.31 14.12
CA SER A 403 5.76 -11.80 13.88
C SER A 403 5.98 -11.95 12.38
N HIS A 404 7.20 -11.72 11.92
CA HIS A 404 7.60 -12.08 10.55
C HIS A 404 8.25 -13.44 10.56
N ILE A 405 7.95 -14.25 9.55
CA ILE A 405 8.61 -15.54 9.33
C ILE A 405 9.15 -15.56 7.90
N GLU A 406 10.47 -15.74 7.80
CA GLU A 406 11.18 -15.85 6.53
C GLU A 406 11.91 -17.20 6.43
N PHE A 407 12.03 -17.70 5.21
CA PHE A 407 12.73 -18.94 4.89
C PHE A 407 13.89 -18.64 3.95
N TYR A 408 15.07 -19.16 4.24
CA TYR A 408 16.27 -18.99 3.42
C TYR A 408 16.85 -20.34 3.01
N ARG A 409 17.38 -20.41 1.78
CA ARG A 409 18.13 -21.56 1.29
C ARG A 409 19.52 -21.57 1.90
N GLY A 410 19.94 -22.73 2.39
CA GLY A 410 21.25 -22.95 3.01
C GLY A 410 21.22 -22.89 4.53
N ASP A 411 22.26 -23.45 5.16
CA ASP A 411 22.70 -23.04 6.49
C ASP A 411 23.41 -21.70 6.35
N THR A 412 22.70 -20.62 6.66
CA THR A 412 23.23 -19.27 6.45
C THR A 412 24.22 -18.83 7.53
N GLY A 413 24.41 -19.63 8.60
CA GLY A 413 25.30 -19.32 9.73
C GLY A 413 24.90 -18.08 10.56
N GLY A 414 23.79 -17.44 10.20
CA GLY A 414 23.37 -16.13 10.69
C GLY A 414 22.28 -15.53 9.80
N LEU A 415 21.73 -14.39 10.18
CA LEU A 415 20.69 -13.74 9.39
C LEU A 415 21.35 -13.18 8.11
N PRO A 416 20.90 -13.56 6.89
CA PRO A 416 21.54 -13.09 5.68
C PRO A 416 21.53 -11.55 5.61
N SER A 417 22.60 -10.99 5.06
CA SER A 417 22.68 -9.56 4.80
C SER A 417 21.52 -9.13 3.89
N LEU A 418 21.07 -7.88 4.01
CA LEU A 418 19.91 -7.38 3.25
C LEU A 418 20.07 -7.62 1.73
N ALA A 419 21.28 -7.46 1.20
CA ALA A 419 21.59 -7.71 -0.21
C ALA A 419 21.52 -9.19 -0.61
N ALA A 420 21.80 -10.11 0.30
CA ALA A 420 21.76 -11.56 0.05
C ALA A 420 20.35 -12.15 0.21
N ARG A 421 19.49 -11.54 1.05
CA ARG A 421 18.15 -12.05 1.35
C ARG A 421 17.32 -12.29 0.08
N SER A 422 17.35 -11.40 -0.90
CA SER A 422 16.57 -11.52 -2.14
C SER A 422 16.89 -12.78 -2.95
N CYS A 423 18.15 -13.23 -2.95
CA CYS A 423 18.60 -14.42 -3.67
C CYS A 423 18.39 -15.72 -2.88
N LEU A 424 18.31 -15.65 -1.55
CA LEU A 424 18.21 -16.81 -0.68
C LEU A 424 16.78 -17.11 -0.22
N ARG A 425 15.90 -16.10 -0.22
CA ARG A 425 14.52 -16.24 0.24
C ARG A 425 13.76 -17.29 -0.54
N ILE A 426 12.94 -18.03 0.19
CA ILE A 426 12.03 -19.05 -0.31
C ILE A 426 10.60 -18.54 -0.06
N ASP A 427 9.72 -18.74 -1.02
CA ASP A 427 8.30 -18.42 -0.87
C ASP A 427 7.68 -19.31 0.24
N PRO A 428 7.15 -18.72 1.34
CA PRO A 428 6.57 -19.47 2.45
C PRO A 428 5.51 -20.49 2.04
N ALA A 429 4.66 -20.16 1.06
CA ALA A 429 3.59 -21.06 0.61
C ALA A 429 4.17 -22.38 0.05
N THR A 430 5.34 -22.30 -0.57
CA THR A 430 5.98 -23.46 -1.21
C THR A 430 6.65 -24.43 -0.24
N VAL A 431 6.83 -24.07 1.04
CA VAL A 431 7.57 -24.91 2.01
C VAL A 431 6.80 -26.18 2.36
N PHE A 432 5.46 -26.08 2.45
CA PHE A 432 4.57 -27.15 2.96
C PHE A 432 3.50 -27.64 1.97
N GLU A 433 3.53 -27.21 0.70
CA GLU A 433 2.56 -27.58 -0.37
C GLU A 433 2.28 -29.09 -0.50
N ALA A 434 3.28 -29.97 -0.32
CA ALA A 434 3.09 -31.42 -0.49
C ALA A 434 2.54 -32.14 0.75
N THR A 435 2.57 -31.50 1.92
CA THR A 435 2.08 -32.11 3.17
C THR A 435 0.57 -32.08 3.28
N GLN A 436 -0.15 -31.24 2.52
CA GLN A 436 -1.61 -31.20 2.55
C GLN A 436 -2.25 -32.48 2.01
N GLU A 437 -1.71 -33.10 0.96
CA GLU A 437 -2.18 -34.42 0.51
C GLU A 437 -1.88 -35.53 1.54
N ALA A 438 -0.80 -35.42 2.30
CA ALA A 438 -0.43 -36.38 3.33
C ALA A 438 -1.27 -36.21 4.61
N ILE A 439 -1.58 -34.98 4.99
CA ILE A 439 -2.47 -34.63 6.11
C ILE A 439 -3.93 -34.98 5.76
N ALA A 440 -4.38 -34.71 4.54
CA ALA A 440 -5.72 -35.10 4.06
C ALA A 440 -5.88 -36.64 4.02
N ARG A 441 -4.84 -37.38 3.62
CA ARG A 441 -4.80 -38.85 3.68
C ARG A 441 -4.72 -39.40 5.10
N ALA A 442 -4.05 -38.71 6.02
CA ALA A 442 -3.97 -39.10 7.43
C ALA A 442 -5.30 -38.86 8.18
N GLY A 443 -6.00 -37.77 7.86
CA GLY A 443 -7.32 -37.45 8.44
C GLY A 443 -8.44 -38.40 8.01
N THR A 444 -8.36 -38.96 6.80
CA THR A 444 -9.30 -39.99 6.30
C THR A 444 -8.97 -41.40 6.82
N ALA A 445 -7.70 -41.73 7.03
CA ALA A 445 -7.30 -43.03 7.58
C ALA A 445 -7.66 -43.23 9.06
N GLN A 446 -7.94 -42.14 9.80
CA GLN A 446 -8.27 -42.20 11.23
C GLN A 446 -9.78 -42.34 11.51
N SER A 447 -10.66 -42.10 10.53
CA SER A 447 -12.11 -42.38 10.66
C SER A 447 -12.49 -43.84 10.40
N ASP A 448 -11.64 -44.60 9.72
CA ASP A 448 -11.95 -45.98 9.29
C ASP A 448 -11.47 -47.08 10.26
N ARG A 449 -10.95 -46.71 11.44
CA ARG A 449 -10.51 -47.66 12.48
C ARG A 449 -11.32 -47.62 13.78
N GLY A 450 -12.45 -46.93 13.80
CA GLY A 450 -13.40 -46.93 14.92
C GLY A 450 -14.56 -47.91 14.68
N GLY A 451 -14.29 -49.21 14.58
CA GLY A 451 -15.33 -50.19 14.32
C GLY A 451 -14.83 -51.63 14.33
N TYR A 452 -14.18 -52.07 15.41
CA TYR A 452 -14.22 -53.44 15.94
C TYR A 452 -13.92 -53.42 17.44
#